data_AF-A0A7X7I8E0-F1
#
_entry.id   AF-A0A7X7I8E0-F1
#
_cell.length_a   1.000
_cell.length_b   1.000
_cell.length_c   1.000
_cell.angle_alpha   90.00
_cell.angle_beta   90.00
_cell.angle_gamma   90.00
#
_symmetry.space_group_name_H-M   'P 1'
#
loop_
_entity.id
_entity.type
_entity.pdbx_description
1 polymer ?
#
loop_
_entity_poly.entity_id
_entity_poly.type
_entity_poly.pdbx_seq_one_letter_code
_entity_poly.pdbx_strand_id
1 'polypeptide(L)'
;MSDLYFNGTACSEYGDWRGSTTSSDKSFVTNWCNTYLKFWESKREGKGYWPLWSLDGNTKFGDNTQNKTGLRPGLAAMNAYAANYSTAKASDGTSLNVKFAQDLWDMQPPTDDQYIYYDGLLYMLCMLHATGNFQIWGNQEF
;
A
#
# COMPACT_ATOMS: atom_id res chain seq x y z
N MET A 1 6.20 -18.20 -8.23
CA MET A 1 6.40 -16.84 -8.79
C MET A 1 7.21 -17.02 -10.05
N SER A 2 6.54 -17.08 -11.20
CA SER A 2 7.17 -17.15 -12.52
C SER A 2 7.38 -15.73 -13.01
N ASP A 3 8.64 -15.40 -13.27
CA ASP A 3 9.10 -14.08 -13.67
C ASP A 3 8.55 -13.70 -15.06
N LEU A 4 7.98 -12.49 -15.16
CA LEU A 4 7.56 -11.89 -16.42
C LEU A 4 8.78 -11.25 -17.08
N TYR A 5 9.35 -11.94 -18.07
CA TYR A 5 10.45 -11.41 -18.90
C TYR A 5 9.90 -10.65 -20.11
N PHE A 6 10.10 -9.33 -20.14
CA PHE A 6 10.14 -8.57 -21.39
C PHE A 6 11.62 -8.26 -21.67
N ASN A 7 12.21 -9.01 -22.60
CA ASN A 7 13.54 -8.88 -23.24
C ASN A 7 14.82 -8.76 -22.39
N GLY A 8 14.76 -8.79 -21.06
CA GLY A 8 15.95 -8.91 -20.21
C GLY A 8 16.90 -7.71 -20.20
N THR A 9 16.50 -6.55 -20.72
CA THR A 9 17.30 -5.32 -20.59
C THR A 9 16.46 -4.22 -19.94
N ALA A 10 16.91 -3.72 -18.79
CA ALA A 10 16.25 -2.59 -18.12
C ALA A 10 16.27 -1.35 -19.00
N CYS A 11 15.14 -0.65 -19.10
CA CYS A 11 15.08 0.66 -19.77
C CYS A 11 15.83 1.68 -18.92
N SER A 12 16.85 2.35 -19.48
CA SER A 12 17.78 3.22 -18.75
C SER A 12 17.14 4.43 -18.06
N GLU A 13 15.94 4.83 -18.47
CA GLU A 13 15.21 5.98 -17.90
C GLU A 13 14.37 5.62 -16.67
N TYR A 14 14.05 4.34 -16.50
CA TYR A 14 13.34 3.81 -15.34
C TYR A 14 14.35 3.01 -14.52
N GLY A 15 14.87 3.62 -13.46
CA GLY A 15 15.73 2.93 -12.49
C GLY A 15 15.17 1.55 -12.13
N ASP A 16 16.08 0.59 -11.97
CA ASP A 16 15.87 -0.86 -11.86
C ASP A 16 14.48 -1.26 -11.30
N TRP A 17 13.53 -1.54 -12.21
CA TRP A 17 12.14 -1.83 -11.83
C TRP A 17 11.64 -3.15 -12.43
N ARG A 18 11.38 -4.08 -11.50
CA ARG A 18 10.59 -5.33 -11.56
C ARG A 18 11.16 -6.50 -12.37
N GLY A 19 12.21 -7.09 -11.81
CA GLY A 19 12.62 -8.49 -12.06
C GLY A 19 13.74 -8.99 -11.16
N SER A 20 14.14 -8.23 -10.14
CA SER A 20 15.39 -8.53 -9.46
C SER A 20 15.29 -9.71 -8.49
N THR A 21 16.10 -10.72 -8.80
CA THR A 21 16.37 -11.91 -7.99
C THR A 21 17.49 -11.67 -6.98
N THR A 22 18.05 -10.45 -6.92
CA THR A 22 19.16 -10.13 -6.02
C THR A 22 18.66 -9.67 -4.65
N SER A 23 19.45 -9.97 -3.62
CA SER A 23 19.15 -9.62 -2.22
C SER A 23 19.04 -8.11 -1.99
N SER A 24 19.76 -7.30 -2.79
CA SER A 24 19.80 -5.84 -2.67
C SER A 24 18.47 -5.19 -3.03
N ASP A 25 17.73 -5.69 -4.01
CA ASP A 25 16.53 -5.00 -4.50
C ASP A 25 15.28 -5.38 -3.70
N LYS A 26 15.23 -6.62 -3.19
CA LYS A 26 14.28 -6.98 -2.11
C LYS A 26 14.49 -6.10 -0.88
N SER A 27 15.75 -5.74 -0.58
CA SER A 27 16.05 -4.83 0.52
C SER A 27 15.58 -3.40 0.23
N PHE A 28 15.66 -2.92 -1.01
CA PHE A 28 15.14 -1.61 -1.40
C PHE A 28 13.63 -1.50 -1.19
N VAL A 29 12.84 -2.44 -1.75
CA VAL A 29 11.37 -2.42 -1.62
C VAL A 29 10.97 -2.50 -0.15
N THR A 30 11.60 -3.40 0.60
CA THR A 30 11.36 -3.54 2.05
C THR A 30 11.69 -2.25 2.79
N ASN A 31 12.81 -1.60 2.50
CA ASN A 31 13.23 -0.35 3.13
C ASN A 31 12.30 0.82 2.78
N TRP A 32 11.84 0.90 1.52
CA TRP A 32 10.89 1.90 1.08
C TRP A 32 9.54 1.70 1.78
N CYS A 33 8.98 0.49 1.77
CA CYS A 33 7.73 0.17 2.46
C CYS A 33 7.84 0.42 3.97
N ASN A 34 8.98 0.09 4.58
CA ASN A 34 9.24 0.39 5.98
C ASN A 34 9.22 1.91 6.26
N THR A 35 9.83 2.72 5.40
CA THR A 35 9.85 4.18 5.55
C THR A 35 8.46 4.77 5.35
N TYR A 36 7.77 4.33 4.31
CA TYR A 36 6.41 4.73 3.97
C TYR A 36 5.41 4.43 5.09
N LEU A 37 5.43 3.21 5.63
CA LEU A 37 4.51 2.82 6.71
C LEU A 37 4.88 3.45 8.05
N LYS A 38 6.16 3.70 8.33
CA LYS A 38 6.58 4.47 9.50
C LYS A 38 6.05 5.91 9.44
N PHE A 39 6.06 6.51 8.26
CA PHE A 39 5.44 7.82 8.07
C PHE A 39 3.96 7.77 8.44
N TRP A 40 3.18 6.84 7.89
CA TRP A 40 1.75 6.75 8.21
C TRP A 40 1.48 6.41 9.67
N GLU A 41 2.29 5.55 10.28
CA GLU A 41 2.20 5.26 11.70
C GLU A 41 2.46 6.52 12.54
N SER A 42 3.39 7.39 12.12
CA SER A 42 3.65 8.67 12.80
C SER A 42 2.50 9.68 12.66
N LYS A 43 1.65 9.53 11.63
CA LYS A 43 0.48 10.38 11.39
C LYS A 43 -0.81 9.80 11.98
N ARG A 44 -0.76 8.59 12.54
CA ARG A 44 -1.91 7.91 13.13
C ARG A 44 -2.40 8.67 14.36
N GLU A 45 -3.68 9.04 14.35
CA GLU A 45 -4.40 9.69 15.44
C GLU A 45 -5.64 8.84 15.77
N GLY A 46 -5.56 8.04 16.84
CA GLY A 46 -6.63 7.10 17.18
C GLY A 46 -6.84 6.04 16.08
N LYS A 47 -8.06 5.97 15.52
CA LYS A 47 -8.45 5.00 14.47
C LYS A 47 -8.21 5.48 13.03
N GLY A 48 -7.60 6.64 12.81
CA GLY A 48 -7.40 7.17 11.47
C GLY A 48 -6.21 8.10 11.34
N TYR A 49 -6.00 8.59 10.11
CA TYR A 49 -5.00 9.60 9.81
C TYR A 49 -5.40 10.41 8.59
N TRP A 50 -4.85 11.62 8.49
CA TRP A 50 -5.12 12.51 7.38
C TRP A 50 -4.50 11.99 6.07
N PRO A 51 -5.23 11.95 4.94
CA PRO A 51 -4.76 11.25 3.74
C PRO A 51 -3.83 12.05 2.82
N LEU A 52 -3.81 13.39 2.93
CA LEU A 52 -3.07 14.25 2.00
C LEU A 52 -1.99 15.06 2.72
N TRP A 53 -0.73 14.79 2.38
CA TRP A 53 0.43 15.46 2.94
C TRP A 53 1.41 15.90 1.84
N SER A 54 2.19 16.94 2.13
CA SER A 54 3.38 17.28 1.35
C SER A 54 4.42 16.17 1.46
N LEU A 55 5.32 16.11 0.48
CA LEU A 55 6.33 15.05 0.41
C LEU A 55 7.31 15.06 1.60
N ASP A 56 7.55 16.25 2.17
CA ASP A 56 8.33 16.42 3.40
C ASP A 56 7.55 16.06 4.68
N GLY A 57 6.25 15.76 4.57
CA GLY A 57 5.39 15.35 5.67
C GLY A 57 4.99 16.48 6.63
N ASN A 58 5.30 17.74 6.30
CA ASN A 58 5.10 18.89 7.20
C ASN A 58 3.76 19.60 7.00
N THR A 59 3.23 19.61 5.77
CA THR A 59 2.01 20.32 5.42
C THR A 59 0.90 19.32 5.09
N LYS A 60 -0.28 19.51 5.70
CA LYS A 60 -1.50 18.78 5.34
C LYS A 60 -2.29 19.58 4.30
N PHE A 61 -2.89 18.90 3.32
CA PHE A 61 -3.74 19.53 2.30
C PHE A 61 -5.20 19.07 2.39
N GLY A 62 -6.12 19.88 1.86
CA GLY A 62 -7.55 19.59 1.84
C GLY A 62 -8.29 20.06 3.10
N ASP A 63 -9.57 19.71 3.19
CA ASP A 63 -10.45 20.06 4.31
C ASP A 63 -11.26 18.85 4.80
N ASN A 64 -12.03 19.04 5.87
CA ASN A 64 -12.79 17.97 6.52
C ASN A 64 -13.91 17.37 5.64
N THR A 65 -14.21 17.96 4.47
CA THR A 65 -15.18 17.39 3.52
C THR A 65 -14.61 16.20 2.76
N GLN A 66 -13.28 16.18 2.55
CA GLN A 66 -12.56 15.11 1.86
C GLN A 66 -12.14 13.96 2.78
N ASN A 67 -12.16 14.21 4.10
CA ASN A 67 -11.83 13.21 5.11
C ASN A 67 -12.89 13.21 6.21
N LYS A 68 -14.12 12.83 5.83
CA LYS A 68 -15.21 12.64 6.78
C LYS A 68 -14.88 11.48 7.72
N THR A 69 -14.32 11.82 8.87
CA THR A 69 -14.39 11.03 10.12
C THR A 69 -13.71 9.66 10.13
N GLY A 70 -12.57 9.45 9.46
CA GLY A 70 -11.83 8.20 9.63
C GLY A 70 -10.68 7.98 8.64
N LEU A 71 -10.11 6.78 8.69
CA LEU A 71 -9.19 6.32 7.65
C LEU A 71 -9.96 6.08 6.35
N ARG A 72 -9.52 6.71 5.25
CA ARG A 72 -10.14 6.49 3.93
C ARG A 72 -9.88 5.07 3.40
N PRO A 73 -10.86 4.39 2.80
CA PRO A 73 -10.69 3.03 2.31
C PRO A 73 -9.61 2.83 1.27
N GLY A 74 -9.50 3.73 0.29
CA GLY A 74 -8.43 3.63 -0.71
C GLY A 74 -7.04 3.74 -0.09
N LEU A 75 -6.87 4.57 0.94
CA LEU A 75 -5.59 4.73 1.62
C LEU A 75 -5.29 3.55 2.56
N ALA A 76 -6.30 3.03 3.28
CA ALA A 76 -6.16 1.81 4.07
C ALA A 76 -5.70 0.64 3.19
N ALA A 77 -6.34 0.48 2.03
CA ALA A 77 -6.01 -0.53 1.04
C ALA A 77 -4.56 -0.43 0.57
N MET A 78 -4.10 0.76 0.15
CA MET A 78 -2.72 0.89 -0.33
C MET A 78 -1.68 0.70 0.79
N ASN A 79 -1.98 1.11 2.01
CA ASN A 79 -1.11 0.87 3.16
C ASN A 79 -1.05 -0.62 3.53
N ALA A 80 -2.18 -1.31 3.52
CA ALA A 80 -2.23 -2.77 3.73
C ALA A 80 -1.44 -3.52 2.65
N TYR A 81 -1.54 -3.09 1.38
CA TYR A 81 -0.74 -3.67 0.31
C TYR A 81 0.77 -3.48 0.53
N ALA A 82 1.20 -2.26 0.89
CA ALA A 82 2.60 -1.99 1.23
C ALA A 82 3.08 -2.79 2.46
N ALA A 83 2.17 -3.08 3.40
CA ALA A 83 2.43 -3.88 4.58
C ALA A 83 2.87 -5.31 4.28
N ASN A 84 2.51 -5.89 3.12
CA ASN A 84 2.98 -7.21 2.70
C ASN A 84 4.51 -7.29 2.55
N TYR A 85 5.15 -6.15 2.28
CA TYR A 85 6.61 -6.06 2.09
C TYR A 85 7.33 -5.45 3.29
N SER A 86 6.61 -5.08 4.36
CA SER A 86 7.19 -4.41 5.52
C SER A 86 7.62 -5.41 6.60
N THR A 87 8.77 -5.13 7.20
CA THR A 87 9.34 -5.87 8.33
C THR A 87 9.49 -5.00 9.59
N ALA A 88 9.11 -3.72 9.49
CA ALA A 88 9.23 -2.76 10.58
C ALA A 88 8.15 -2.95 11.66
N LYS A 89 8.43 -2.40 12.83
CA LYS A 89 7.54 -2.37 14.00
C LYS A 89 7.19 -0.94 14.36
N ALA A 90 6.00 -0.76 14.93
CA ALA A 90 5.60 0.46 15.61
C ALA A 90 6.35 0.61 16.95
N SER A 91 6.21 1.78 17.58
CA SER A 91 6.80 2.10 18.87
C SER A 91 6.33 1.17 20.01
N ASP A 92 5.12 0.61 19.89
CA ASP A 92 4.57 -0.37 20.83
C ASP A 92 5.07 -1.81 20.59
N GLY A 93 5.96 -2.01 19.61
CA GLY A 93 6.54 -3.31 19.27
C GLY A 93 5.69 -4.18 18.34
N THR A 94 4.46 -3.75 18.03
CA THR A 94 3.58 -4.41 17.06
C THR A 94 4.14 -4.27 15.66
N SER A 95 4.13 -5.34 14.87
CA SER A 95 4.58 -5.28 13.49
C SER A 95 3.64 -4.42 12.65
N LEU A 96 4.20 -3.54 11.79
CA LEU A 96 3.40 -2.63 10.97
C LEU A 96 2.52 -3.41 9.98
N ASN A 97 3.01 -4.54 9.48
CA ASN A 97 2.22 -5.41 8.60
C ASN A 97 0.89 -5.85 9.24
N VAL A 98 0.89 -6.19 10.52
CA VAL A 98 -0.32 -6.58 11.27
C VAL A 98 -1.24 -5.39 11.47
N LYS A 99 -0.70 -4.23 11.90
CA LYS A 99 -1.52 -3.03 12.15
C LYS A 99 -2.27 -2.57 10.90
N PHE A 100 -1.57 -2.40 9.77
CA PHE A 100 -2.20 -1.90 8.54
C PHE A 100 -3.07 -2.94 7.85
N ALA A 101 -2.78 -4.25 8.00
CA ALA A 101 -3.71 -5.29 7.55
C ALA A 101 -5.01 -5.26 8.38
N GLN A 102 -4.91 -5.06 9.70
CA GLN A 102 -6.08 -4.95 10.58
C GLN A 102 -6.93 -3.72 10.24
N ASP A 103 -6.31 -2.58 9.93
CA ASP A 103 -7.02 -1.36 9.51
C ASP A 103 -7.90 -1.62 8.26
N LEU A 104 -7.39 -2.38 7.29
CA LEU A 104 -8.17 -2.78 6.11
C LEU A 104 -9.27 -3.78 6.48
N TRP A 105 -8.97 -4.75 7.35
CA TRP A 105 -9.89 -5.82 7.71
C TRP A 105 -11.08 -5.34 8.55
N ASP A 106 -10.85 -4.38 9.46
CA ASP A 106 -11.90 -3.80 10.30
C ASP A 106 -12.80 -2.83 9.53
N MET A 107 -12.44 -2.49 8.29
CA MET A 107 -13.17 -1.53 7.48
C MET A 107 -14.41 -2.14 6.85
N GLN A 108 -15.51 -1.40 6.91
CA GLN A 108 -16.70 -1.77 6.14
C GLN A 108 -16.50 -1.46 4.65
N PRO A 109 -17.05 -2.28 3.74
CA PRO A 109 -17.04 -1.96 2.31
C PRO A 109 -17.57 -0.54 2.07
N PRO A 110 -16.90 0.29 1.26
CA PRO A 110 -17.31 1.67 1.03
C PRO A 110 -18.69 1.72 0.35
N THR A 111 -19.57 2.55 0.90
CA THR A 111 -20.94 2.77 0.39
C THR A 111 -21.22 4.23 0.02
N ASP A 112 -20.22 5.11 0.06
CA ASP A 112 -20.39 6.55 -0.21
C ASP A 112 -20.41 6.84 -1.71
N ASP A 113 -21.58 7.20 -2.25
CA ASP A 113 -21.81 7.46 -3.68
C ASP A 113 -20.83 8.47 -4.30
N GLN A 114 -20.29 9.43 -3.52
CA GLN A 114 -19.42 10.48 -4.07
C GLN A 114 -17.96 10.02 -4.29
N TYR A 115 -17.48 9.06 -3.51
CA TYR A 115 -16.06 8.64 -3.50
C TYR A 115 -15.84 7.14 -3.70
N ILE A 116 -16.94 6.35 -3.77
CA ILE A 116 -16.91 4.89 -3.91
C ILE A 116 -16.14 4.42 -5.13
N TYR A 117 -16.09 5.20 -6.22
CA TYR A 117 -15.35 4.79 -7.41
C TYR A 117 -13.87 4.55 -7.10
N TYR A 118 -13.19 5.54 -6.53
CA TYR A 118 -11.77 5.42 -6.23
C TYR A 118 -11.53 4.52 -5.01
N ASP A 119 -12.26 4.78 -3.91
CA ASP A 119 -12.06 4.05 -2.66
C ASP A 119 -12.49 2.59 -2.77
N GLY A 120 -13.59 2.30 -3.44
CA GLY A 120 -14.12 0.95 -3.64
C GLY A 120 -13.27 0.11 -4.58
N LEU A 121 -12.77 0.68 -5.68
CA LEU A 121 -11.85 -0.03 -6.58
C LEU A 121 -10.56 -0.42 -5.85
N LEU A 122 -9.95 0.52 -5.12
CA LEU A 122 -8.71 0.25 -4.38
C LEU A 122 -8.94 -0.74 -3.23
N TYR A 123 -10.05 -0.60 -2.50
CA TYR A 123 -10.44 -1.54 -1.46
C TYR A 123 -10.56 -2.96 -2.01
N MET A 124 -11.33 -3.16 -3.08
CA MET A 124 -11.53 -4.47 -3.69
C MET A 124 -10.21 -5.04 -4.23
N LEU A 125 -9.43 -4.23 -4.93
CA LEU A 125 -8.12 -4.63 -5.46
C LEU A 125 -7.18 -5.10 -4.34
N CYS A 126 -7.11 -4.36 -3.23
CA CYS A 126 -6.28 -4.77 -2.12
C CYS A 126 -6.82 -6.01 -1.40
N MET A 127 -8.13 -6.18 -1.28
CA MET A 127 -8.71 -7.41 -0.72
C MET A 127 -8.33 -8.64 -1.56
N LEU A 128 -8.30 -8.53 -2.89
CA LEU A 128 -7.78 -9.59 -3.75
C LEU A 128 -6.30 -9.87 -3.49
N HIS A 129 -5.47 -8.84 -3.31
CA HIS A 129 -4.05 -9.00 -2.97
C HIS A 129 -3.85 -9.65 -1.59
N ALA A 130 -4.56 -9.17 -0.56
CA ALA A 130 -4.44 -9.63 0.81
C ALA A 130 -4.91 -11.10 0.98
N THR A 131 -5.88 -11.53 0.18
CA THR A 131 -6.42 -12.90 0.20
C THR A 131 -5.72 -13.84 -0.78
N GLY A 132 -4.73 -13.38 -1.55
CA GLY A 132 -4.01 -14.19 -2.53
C GLY A 132 -4.80 -14.52 -3.81
N ASN A 133 -5.92 -13.83 -4.05
CA ASN A 133 -6.75 -13.98 -5.24
C ASN A 133 -6.29 -13.11 -6.42
N PHE A 134 -5.42 -12.12 -6.18
CA PHE A 134 -4.77 -11.38 -7.26
C PHE A 134 -3.61 -12.19 -7.84
N GLN A 135 -3.84 -12.81 -9.00
CA GLN A 135 -2.89 -13.73 -9.64
C GLN A 135 -2.54 -13.27 -11.05
N ILE A 136 -1.32 -13.61 -11.48
CA ILE A 136 -0.87 -13.39 -12.86
C ILE A 136 -1.25 -14.64 -13.65
N TRP A 137 -2.21 -14.49 -14.56
CA TRP A 137 -2.66 -15.55 -15.43
C TRP A 137 -1.86 -15.49 -16.73
N GLY A 138 -0.81 -16.33 -16.81
CA GLY A 138 -0.03 -16.50 -18.03
C GLY A 138 -0.76 -17.37 -19.06
N ASN A 139 -0.49 -17.13 -20.34
CA ASN A 139 -0.93 -18.05 -21.39
C ASN A 139 0.09 -19.20 -21.49
N GLN A 140 -0.37 -20.46 -21.59
CA GLN A 140 0.54 -21.63 -21.60
C GLN A 140 1.32 -21.82 -22.91
N GLU A 141 1.09 -20.97 -23.91
CA GLU A 141 1.60 -21.14 -25.28
C GLU A 141 2.80 -20.24 -25.66
N PHE A 142 3.55 -19.71 -24.69
CA PHE A 142 4.79 -18.97 -24.96
C PHE A 142 5.97 -19.50 -24.13
#